data_AF-A0A9X6YDB9-F1
#
_entry.id   AF-A0A9X6YDB9-F1
#
_cell.length_a   1.000
_cell.length_b   1.000
_cell.length_c   1.000
_cell.angle_alpha   90.00
_cell.angle_beta   90.00
_cell.angle_gamma   90.00
#
_symmetry.space_group_name_H-M   'P 1'
#
loop_
_entity.id
_entity.type
_entity.pdbx_description
1 polymer ?
#
loop_
_entity_poly.entity_id
_entity_poly.type
_entity_poly.pdbx_seq_one_letter_code
_entity_poly.pdbx_strand_id
1 'polypeptide(L)'
;MGIIESGPTSNSTAKIETIKALRYTPGLGALIRFTAVFTTGIQNSTQIIGIGDDLDGFFFGYNGTSFGILRRQNGTDNWIPQSSWNTDQFDGTGFSLVTLNPTQGSVYTIQYQWLGFGDIRFFIENPTTGEPTLVHIIRYSNAYTIPSIMNPTLPIMAQVINSTNSNNIVLKTSSAIGIVEGNGNTNSLVTRNSFSNTKIGIGNTETSIFSLQNKSIFQSKLNRVRVQLDMISFLGSANQNIIFSVVKNTTLGGAPVFIDISTDTSVIAVDTDGTTLAGGITILTFAFNGPGSTQVPLQDLDIQINPGEIFTFSAKSTSATTDVSIAVSWKELW
;
A
#
# COMPACT_ATOMS: atom_id res chain seq x y z
N MET A 1 -3.77 -1.03 20.49
CA MET A 1 -4.70 -1.71 19.57
C MET A 1 -5.42 -0.64 18.77
N GLY A 2 -5.45 -0.74 17.45
CA GLY A 2 -6.26 0.15 16.60
C GLY A 2 -7.75 -0.15 16.79
N ILE A 3 -8.57 0.90 16.78
CA ILE A 3 -10.03 0.82 16.93
C ILE A 3 -10.66 1.41 15.67
N ILE A 4 -11.53 0.63 15.03
CA ILE A 4 -12.29 1.01 13.85
C ILE A 4 -13.76 0.96 14.25
N GLU A 5 -14.43 2.10 14.27
CA GLU A 5 -15.80 2.19 14.76
C GLU A 5 -16.69 3.04 13.87
N SER A 6 -17.95 2.62 13.70
CA SER A 6 -18.93 3.34 12.87
C SER A 6 -19.52 4.55 13.61
N GLY A 7 -19.53 4.53 14.94
CA GLY A 7 -20.45 5.33 15.72
C GLY A 7 -21.90 4.78 15.66
N PRO A 8 -22.82 5.37 16.45
CA PRO A 8 -24.20 4.88 16.55
C PRO A 8 -25.14 5.39 15.44
N THR A 9 -24.66 6.26 14.53
CA THR A 9 -25.46 6.82 13.44
C THR A 9 -25.64 5.84 12.29
N SER A 10 -26.82 5.85 11.66
CA SER A 10 -27.06 5.12 10.41
C SER A 10 -26.20 5.63 9.26
N ASN A 11 -25.92 4.78 8.28
CA ASN A 11 -25.07 5.06 7.11
C ASN A 11 -23.67 5.56 7.47
N SER A 12 -23.12 5.05 8.57
CA SER A 12 -21.78 5.39 9.03
C SER A 12 -20.79 4.28 8.67
N THR A 13 -19.57 4.67 8.35
CA THR A 13 -18.49 3.73 8.02
C THR A 13 -17.16 4.25 8.53
N ALA A 14 -16.29 3.33 8.94
CA ALA A 14 -14.88 3.60 9.16
C ALA A 14 -14.06 2.50 8.48
N LYS A 15 -12.96 2.91 7.85
CA LYS A 15 -12.03 2.03 7.14
C LYS A 15 -10.60 2.45 7.48
N ILE A 16 -9.75 1.47 7.71
CA ILE A 16 -8.29 1.64 7.76
C ILE A 16 -7.67 0.65 6.80
N GLU A 17 -6.64 1.08 6.08
CA GLU A 17 -5.89 0.23 5.16
C GLU A 17 -4.39 0.54 5.21
N THR A 18 -3.57 -0.44 4.87
CA THR A 18 -2.13 -0.25 4.77
C THR A 18 -1.79 0.64 3.58
N ILE A 19 -0.95 1.65 3.79
CA ILE A 19 -0.40 2.50 2.71
C ILE A 19 0.30 1.65 1.64
N LYS A 20 1.08 0.66 2.08
CA LYS A 20 1.77 -0.27 1.19
C LYS A 20 0.89 -1.50 0.98
N ALA A 21 0.47 -1.71 -0.27
CA ALA A 21 -0.18 -2.95 -0.66
C ALA A 21 0.82 -4.12 -0.70
N LEU A 22 0.32 -5.33 -0.47
CA LEU A 22 1.06 -6.55 -0.77
C LEU A 22 1.25 -6.61 -2.29
N ARG A 23 2.50 -6.49 -2.77
CA ARG A 23 2.84 -6.68 -4.18
C ARG A 23 2.88 -8.17 -4.48
N TYR A 24 1.93 -8.65 -5.27
CA TYR A 24 1.95 -10.03 -5.72
C TYR A 24 3.14 -10.28 -6.65
N THR A 25 3.85 -11.40 -6.42
CA THR A 25 4.90 -11.87 -7.33
C THR A 25 4.39 -13.09 -8.09
N PRO A 26 4.34 -13.07 -9.44
CA PRO A 26 3.89 -14.21 -10.23
C PRO A 26 4.58 -15.51 -9.85
N GLY A 27 3.78 -16.56 -9.62
CA GLY A 27 4.27 -17.89 -9.23
C GLY A 27 4.49 -18.09 -7.73
N LEU A 28 4.39 -17.04 -6.90
CA LEU A 28 4.48 -17.15 -5.45
C LEU A 28 3.11 -17.07 -4.77
N GLY A 29 3.00 -17.64 -3.58
CA GLY A 29 1.84 -17.49 -2.71
C GLY A 29 1.90 -16.22 -1.87
N ALA A 30 0.82 -15.94 -1.15
CA ALA A 30 0.70 -14.85 -0.20
C ALA A 30 0.13 -15.37 1.11
N LEU A 31 0.70 -14.92 2.22
CA LEU A 31 0.28 -15.26 3.58
C LEU A 31 0.05 -13.98 4.39
N ILE A 32 -1.18 -13.84 4.88
CA ILE A 32 -1.66 -12.66 5.60
C ILE A 32 -2.02 -13.11 7.01
N ARG A 33 -1.45 -12.46 8.02
CA ARG A 33 -1.78 -12.70 9.43
C ARG A 33 -2.25 -11.41 10.09
N PHE A 34 -3.29 -11.48 10.89
CA PHE A 34 -3.78 -10.35 11.65
C PHE A 34 -4.50 -10.80 12.91
N THR A 35 -4.65 -9.85 13.84
CA THR A 35 -5.45 -10.04 15.05
C THR A 35 -6.78 -9.32 14.91
N ALA A 36 -7.86 -9.90 15.43
CA ALA A 36 -9.16 -9.25 15.40
C ALA A 36 -9.97 -9.52 16.66
N VAL A 37 -10.70 -8.50 17.11
CA VAL A 37 -11.76 -8.55 18.12
C VAL A 37 -12.98 -7.86 17.52
N PHE A 38 -14.10 -8.57 17.41
CA PHE A 38 -15.31 -8.07 16.79
C PHE A 38 -16.36 -7.68 17.84
N THR A 39 -17.22 -6.73 17.50
CA THR A 39 -18.51 -6.60 18.19
C THR A 39 -19.40 -7.78 17.78
N THR A 40 -20.17 -8.36 18.71
CA THR A 40 -21.17 -9.39 18.38
C THR A 40 -22.00 -8.94 17.18
N GLY A 41 -22.18 -9.81 16.18
CA GLY A 41 -22.84 -9.46 14.93
C GLY A 41 -24.23 -8.88 15.16
N ILE A 42 -24.50 -7.71 14.58
CA ILE A 42 -25.80 -7.04 14.64
C ILE A 42 -26.34 -6.88 13.22
N GLN A 43 -27.65 -7.10 13.04
CA GLN A 43 -28.32 -6.95 11.76
C GLN A 43 -28.04 -5.56 11.13
N ASN A 44 -27.98 -5.50 9.80
CA ASN A 44 -27.71 -4.28 9.02
C ASN A 44 -26.38 -3.60 9.36
N SER A 45 -25.37 -4.42 9.69
CA SER A 45 -23.98 -3.99 9.85
C SER A 45 -23.01 -4.97 9.20
N THR A 46 -21.80 -4.50 8.92
CA THR A 46 -20.70 -5.32 8.40
C THR A 46 -19.43 -4.97 9.16
N GLN A 47 -18.65 -5.99 9.51
CA GLN A 47 -17.33 -5.84 10.13
C GLN A 47 -16.41 -6.81 9.41
N ILE A 48 -15.37 -6.32 8.74
CA ILE A 48 -14.43 -7.19 8.01
C ILE A 48 -13.00 -6.75 8.25
N ILE A 49 -12.10 -7.73 8.29
CA ILE A 49 -10.65 -7.53 8.32
C ILE A 49 -9.97 -8.63 7.51
N GLY A 50 -8.96 -8.24 6.73
CA GLY A 50 -8.29 -9.14 5.80
C GLY A 50 -7.48 -8.38 4.77
N ILE A 51 -7.30 -8.99 3.61
CA ILE A 51 -6.56 -8.40 2.49
C ILE A 51 -7.53 -8.09 1.35
N GLY A 52 -7.60 -6.84 0.94
CA GLY A 52 -8.50 -6.43 -0.11
C GLY A 52 -8.76 -4.94 -0.19
N ASP A 53 -9.65 -4.59 -1.11
CA ASP A 53 -10.16 -3.25 -1.35
C ASP A 53 -11.68 -3.30 -1.63
N ASP A 54 -12.20 -2.28 -2.30
CA ASP A 54 -13.63 -2.19 -2.63
C ASP A 54 -14.04 -3.10 -3.79
N LEU A 55 -13.09 -3.69 -4.53
CA LEU A 55 -13.31 -4.54 -5.69
C LEU A 55 -12.89 -5.99 -5.47
N ASP A 56 -11.80 -6.27 -4.77
CA ASP A 56 -11.23 -7.62 -4.63
C ASP A 56 -10.73 -7.85 -3.21
N GLY A 57 -10.86 -9.08 -2.68
CA GLY A 57 -10.28 -9.41 -1.39
C GLY A 57 -10.78 -10.68 -0.71
N PHE A 58 -10.15 -10.97 0.43
CA PHE A 58 -10.44 -12.09 1.32
C PHE A 58 -10.44 -11.60 2.77
N PHE A 59 -11.51 -11.91 3.51
CA PHE A 59 -11.71 -11.36 4.85
C PHE A 59 -12.34 -12.36 5.82
N PHE A 60 -12.12 -12.13 7.11
CA PHE A 60 -12.93 -12.66 8.20
C PHE A 60 -13.81 -11.56 8.78
N GLY A 61 -14.97 -11.93 9.32
CA GLY A 61 -15.76 -11.03 10.17
C GLY A 61 -17.26 -11.33 10.18
N TYR A 62 -18.08 -10.28 10.28
CA TYR A 62 -19.54 -10.37 10.34
C TYR A 62 -20.21 -9.70 9.13
N ASN A 63 -21.26 -10.35 8.63
CA ASN A 63 -22.30 -9.74 7.80
C ASN A 63 -23.64 -9.90 8.53
N GLY A 64 -24.14 -8.79 9.07
CA GLY A 64 -25.25 -8.81 10.01
C GLY A 64 -24.88 -9.60 11.27
N THR A 65 -25.67 -10.63 11.56
CA THR A 65 -25.46 -11.56 12.68
C THR A 65 -24.61 -12.78 12.31
N SER A 66 -24.26 -12.95 11.02
CA SER A 66 -23.53 -14.11 10.54
C SER A 66 -22.03 -13.86 10.61
N PHE A 67 -21.31 -14.60 11.46
CA PHE A 67 -19.84 -14.66 11.41
C PHE A 67 -19.39 -15.58 10.28
N GLY A 68 -18.29 -15.26 9.62
CA GLY A 68 -17.79 -16.07 8.51
C GLY A 68 -16.62 -15.46 7.77
N ILE A 69 -16.52 -15.89 6.51
CA ILE A 69 -15.49 -15.50 5.56
C ILE A 69 -16.15 -14.75 4.40
N LEU A 70 -15.49 -13.73 3.88
CA LEU A 70 -15.88 -13.02 2.67
C LEU A 70 -14.81 -13.20 1.59
N ARG A 71 -15.23 -13.62 0.39
CA ARG A 71 -14.49 -13.42 -0.85
C ARG A 71 -15.16 -12.33 -1.66
N ARG A 72 -14.42 -11.26 -1.95
CA ARG A 72 -14.86 -10.17 -2.83
C ARG A 72 -14.17 -10.30 -4.17
N GLN A 73 -14.93 -10.26 -5.27
CA GLN A 73 -14.40 -10.28 -6.63
C GLN A 73 -15.11 -9.24 -7.49
N ASN A 74 -14.36 -8.33 -8.10
CA ASN A 74 -14.87 -7.24 -8.92
C ASN A 74 -16.12 -6.53 -8.32
N GLY A 75 -16.08 -6.23 -7.02
CA GLY A 75 -17.15 -5.57 -6.27
C GLY A 75 -18.30 -6.49 -5.84
N THR A 76 -18.25 -7.79 -6.16
CA THR A 76 -19.27 -8.77 -5.76
C THR A 76 -18.82 -9.55 -4.53
N ASP A 77 -19.63 -9.47 -3.47
CA ASP A 77 -19.37 -10.12 -2.19
C ASP A 77 -19.97 -11.54 -2.14
N ASN A 78 -19.11 -12.53 -1.86
CA ASN A 78 -19.47 -13.94 -1.68
C ASN A 78 -19.23 -14.32 -0.22
N TRP A 79 -20.30 -14.32 0.58
CA TRP A 79 -20.26 -14.62 2.00
C TRP A 79 -20.35 -16.12 2.28
N ILE A 80 -19.48 -16.63 3.14
CA ILE A 80 -19.45 -18.03 3.57
C ILE A 80 -19.60 -18.04 5.09
N PRO A 81 -20.80 -18.34 5.63
CA PRO A 81 -21.02 -18.36 7.07
C PRO A 81 -20.20 -19.47 7.73
N GLN A 82 -19.86 -19.30 9.01
CA GLN A 82 -19.10 -20.27 9.81
C GLN A 82 -19.72 -21.68 9.77
N SER A 83 -21.05 -21.76 9.76
CA SER A 83 -21.79 -23.02 9.62
C SER A 83 -21.59 -23.74 8.28
N SER A 84 -20.98 -23.10 7.29
CA SER A 84 -20.63 -23.70 5.98
C SER A 84 -19.13 -23.95 5.82
N TRP A 85 -18.33 -23.77 6.88
CA TRP A 85 -16.91 -24.10 6.84
C TRP A 85 -16.69 -25.61 6.65
N ASN A 86 -15.66 -25.98 5.88
CA ASN A 86 -15.54 -27.31 5.28
C ASN A 86 -14.34 -28.11 5.79
N THR A 87 -13.60 -27.58 6.77
CA THR A 87 -12.46 -28.28 7.39
C THR A 87 -12.64 -28.37 8.90
N ASP A 88 -12.83 -27.23 9.56
CA ASP A 88 -13.23 -27.15 10.98
C ASP A 88 -14.13 -25.94 11.17
N GLN A 89 -15.35 -26.15 11.65
CA GLN A 89 -16.31 -25.06 11.86
C GLN A 89 -15.97 -24.20 13.07
N PHE A 90 -15.08 -24.64 13.97
CA PHE A 90 -14.75 -23.92 15.21
C PHE A 90 -16.00 -23.62 16.06
N ASP A 91 -16.94 -24.56 16.10
CA ASP A 91 -18.18 -24.52 16.87
C ASP A 91 -18.23 -25.58 17.98
N GLY A 92 -17.11 -26.28 18.21
CA GLY A 92 -16.98 -27.39 19.16
C GLY A 92 -17.29 -28.78 18.59
N THR A 93 -17.70 -28.89 17.32
CA THR A 93 -18.02 -30.18 16.67
C THR A 93 -16.94 -30.69 15.72
N GLY A 94 -16.06 -29.79 15.24
CA GLY A 94 -14.93 -30.11 14.38
C GLY A 94 -13.79 -30.84 15.09
N PHE A 95 -12.75 -31.24 14.34
CA PHE A 95 -11.64 -32.04 14.87
C PHE A 95 -10.81 -31.32 15.94
N SER A 96 -10.78 -29.98 15.92
CA SER A 96 -10.11 -29.16 16.95
C SER A 96 -10.83 -29.18 18.29
N LEU A 97 -12.14 -29.50 18.30
CA LEU A 97 -13.04 -29.37 19.46
C LEU A 97 -13.11 -27.95 20.06
N VAL A 98 -12.65 -26.94 19.31
CA VAL A 98 -12.63 -25.53 19.74
C VAL A 98 -13.96 -24.88 19.39
N THR A 99 -14.51 -24.10 20.32
CA THR A 99 -15.60 -23.16 20.05
C THR A 99 -15.03 -21.74 20.00
N LEU A 100 -15.10 -21.10 18.83
CA LEU A 100 -14.66 -19.72 18.66
C LEU A 100 -15.64 -18.75 19.31
N ASN A 101 -15.10 -17.77 20.04
CA ASN A 101 -15.82 -16.56 20.42
C ASN A 101 -15.20 -15.36 19.69
N PRO A 102 -15.80 -14.85 18.59
CA PRO A 102 -15.24 -13.72 17.83
C PRO A 102 -15.14 -12.40 18.61
N THR A 103 -15.80 -12.29 19.77
CA THR A 103 -15.68 -11.12 20.66
C THR A 103 -14.43 -11.15 21.53
N GLN A 104 -13.66 -12.23 21.48
CA GLN A 104 -12.33 -12.36 22.08
C GLN A 104 -11.25 -12.26 21.00
N GLY A 105 -10.06 -11.80 21.39
CA GLY A 105 -8.94 -11.68 20.45
C GLY A 105 -8.46 -13.05 19.98
N SER A 106 -8.25 -13.18 18.68
CA SER A 106 -7.59 -14.35 18.07
C SER A 106 -6.70 -13.92 16.91
N VAL A 107 -5.77 -14.80 16.53
CA VAL A 107 -4.92 -14.65 15.34
C VAL A 107 -5.56 -15.39 14.18
N TYR A 108 -5.81 -14.66 13.10
CA TYR A 108 -6.38 -15.16 11.86
C TYR A 108 -5.31 -15.18 10.79
N THR A 109 -5.36 -16.19 9.91
CA THR A 109 -4.46 -16.31 8.76
C THR A 109 -5.26 -16.54 7.49
N ILE A 110 -4.89 -15.83 6.42
CA ILE A 110 -5.38 -16.06 5.07
C ILE A 110 -4.16 -16.38 4.21
N GLN A 111 -4.16 -17.54 3.57
CA GLN A 111 -3.13 -17.94 2.63
C GLN A 111 -3.77 -18.15 1.26
N TYR A 112 -3.24 -17.53 0.22
CA TYR A 112 -3.72 -17.71 -1.13
C TYR A 112 -2.58 -17.76 -2.13
N GLN A 113 -2.74 -18.57 -3.17
CA GLN A 113 -1.94 -18.47 -4.37
C GLN A 113 -2.86 -17.87 -5.42
N TRP A 114 -2.48 -16.74 -6.02
CA TRP A 114 -3.32 -16.18 -7.07
C TRP A 114 -3.18 -17.05 -8.31
N LEU A 115 -2.16 -16.85 -9.16
CA LEU A 115 -2.05 -17.51 -10.48
C LEU A 115 -3.39 -17.53 -11.26
N GLY A 116 -4.30 -16.62 -10.92
CA GLY A 116 -5.73 -16.71 -11.18
C GLY A 116 -6.49 -17.80 -10.40
N PHE A 117 -5.99 -19.03 -10.34
CA PHE A 117 -6.79 -20.22 -10.00
C PHE A 117 -6.32 -21.04 -8.79
N GLY A 118 -5.43 -20.49 -7.96
CA GLY A 118 -4.99 -21.18 -6.75
C GLY A 118 -6.06 -21.22 -5.66
N ASP A 119 -5.96 -22.22 -4.78
CA ASP A 119 -6.85 -22.37 -3.63
C ASP A 119 -6.56 -21.30 -2.57
N ILE A 120 -7.61 -20.94 -1.81
CA ILE A 120 -7.55 -19.97 -0.73
C ILE A 120 -7.86 -20.69 0.58
N ARG A 121 -6.96 -20.56 1.55
CA ARG A 121 -7.00 -21.24 2.84
C ARG A 121 -7.15 -20.22 3.97
N PHE A 122 -8.04 -20.54 4.91
CA PHE A 122 -8.39 -19.71 6.05
C PHE A 122 -8.08 -20.46 7.34
N PHE A 123 -7.33 -19.84 8.23
CA PHE A 123 -6.91 -20.46 9.49
C PHE A 123 -7.22 -19.57 10.69
N ILE A 124 -7.43 -20.20 11.84
CA ILE A 124 -7.61 -19.55 13.13
C ILE A 124 -6.67 -20.23 14.14
N GLU A 125 -6.01 -19.45 14.97
CA GLU A 125 -5.16 -19.98 16.04
C GLU A 125 -5.96 -20.82 17.04
N ASN A 126 -5.49 -22.03 17.29
CA ASN A 126 -6.09 -22.93 18.26
C ASN A 126 -5.60 -22.55 19.67
N PRO A 127 -6.50 -22.21 20.61
CA PRO A 127 -6.12 -21.77 21.95
C PRO A 127 -5.47 -22.87 22.80
N THR A 128 -5.63 -24.14 22.44
CA THR A 128 -5.03 -25.28 23.15
C THR A 128 -3.63 -25.60 22.66
N THR A 129 -3.37 -25.50 21.34
CA THR A 129 -2.05 -25.85 20.77
C THR A 129 -1.17 -24.64 20.47
N GLY A 130 -1.75 -23.45 20.31
CA GLY A 130 -1.04 -22.26 19.83
C GLY A 130 -0.71 -22.28 18.33
N GLU A 131 -1.26 -23.25 17.57
CA GLU A 131 -0.99 -23.42 16.14
C GLU A 131 -2.19 -22.98 15.27
N PRO A 132 -1.95 -22.46 14.06
CA PRO A 132 -3.03 -22.13 13.12
C PRO A 132 -3.73 -23.39 12.63
N THR A 133 -5.02 -23.51 12.93
CA THR A 133 -5.87 -24.60 12.43
C THR A 133 -6.62 -24.16 11.19
N LEU A 134 -6.58 -24.97 10.14
CA LEU A 134 -7.31 -24.73 8.89
C LEU A 134 -8.81 -24.90 9.14
N VAL A 135 -9.58 -23.84 8.95
CA VAL A 135 -11.04 -23.84 9.17
C VAL A 135 -11.82 -24.00 7.87
N HIS A 136 -11.34 -23.40 6.79
CA HIS A 136 -12.02 -23.43 5.50
C HIS A 136 -11.04 -23.33 4.32
N ILE A 137 -11.37 -24.02 3.22
CA ILE A 137 -10.71 -23.87 1.93
C ILE A 137 -11.74 -23.49 0.87
N ILE A 138 -11.50 -22.40 0.15
CA ILE A 138 -12.17 -22.12 -1.13
C ILE A 138 -11.34 -22.80 -2.22
N ARG A 139 -11.87 -23.90 -2.76
CA ARG A 139 -11.24 -24.63 -3.87
C ARG A 139 -11.47 -23.88 -5.16
N TYR A 140 -10.42 -23.68 -5.95
CA TYR A 140 -10.51 -22.88 -7.16
C TYR A 140 -9.92 -23.57 -8.39
N SER A 141 -8.92 -24.42 -8.17
CA SER A 141 -8.29 -25.20 -9.24
C SER A 141 -9.31 -26.11 -9.94
N ASN A 142 -9.34 -26.05 -11.27
CA ASN A 142 -10.24 -26.83 -12.13
C ASN A 142 -11.75 -26.70 -11.78
N ALA A 143 -12.15 -25.61 -11.12
CA ALA A 143 -13.53 -25.38 -10.70
C ALA A 143 -14.17 -24.13 -11.33
N TYR A 144 -13.35 -23.17 -11.77
CA TYR A 144 -13.80 -21.87 -12.29
C TYR A 144 -13.08 -21.47 -13.57
N THR A 145 -13.74 -20.64 -14.37
CA THR A 145 -13.21 -20.09 -15.64
C THR A 145 -12.70 -18.65 -15.52
N ILE A 146 -12.99 -17.98 -14.40
CA ILE A 146 -12.51 -16.64 -14.06
C ILE A 146 -11.64 -16.72 -12.80
N PRO A 147 -10.62 -15.87 -12.64
CA PRO A 147 -9.73 -15.84 -11.47
C PRO A 147 -10.45 -15.74 -10.12
N SER A 148 -9.78 -16.06 -9.00
CA SER A 148 -10.35 -15.90 -7.65
C SER A 148 -10.55 -14.44 -7.24
N ILE A 149 -9.72 -13.54 -7.75
CA ILE A 149 -9.82 -12.07 -7.66
C ILE A 149 -9.19 -11.46 -8.91
N MET A 150 -9.55 -10.22 -9.28
CA MET A 150 -9.04 -9.59 -10.51
C MET A 150 -7.67 -8.94 -10.31
N ASN A 151 -7.44 -8.26 -9.18
CA ASN A 151 -6.16 -7.65 -8.83
C ASN A 151 -5.58 -8.27 -7.55
N PRO A 152 -4.44 -9.00 -7.61
CA PRO A 152 -3.83 -9.62 -6.44
C PRO A 152 -2.95 -8.65 -5.62
N THR A 153 -2.71 -7.44 -6.11
CA THR A 153 -1.96 -6.41 -5.38
C THR A 153 -2.93 -5.64 -4.50
N LEU A 154 -3.03 -6.05 -3.24
CA LEU A 154 -4.08 -5.62 -2.31
C LEU A 154 -3.50 -5.12 -0.99
N PRO A 155 -4.06 -4.06 -0.40
CA PRO A 155 -3.72 -3.65 0.96
C PRO A 155 -4.36 -4.60 1.98
N ILE A 156 -3.81 -4.61 3.18
CA ILE A 156 -4.54 -5.15 4.33
C ILE A 156 -5.47 -4.06 4.83
N MET A 157 -6.73 -4.39 5.05
CA MET A 157 -7.72 -3.43 5.52
C MET A 157 -8.62 -4.01 6.61
N ALA A 158 -9.19 -3.11 7.40
CA ALA A 158 -10.29 -3.37 8.29
C ALA A 158 -11.38 -2.32 8.06
N GLN A 159 -12.64 -2.74 8.02
CA GLN A 159 -13.77 -1.87 7.76
C GLN A 159 -14.96 -2.26 8.62
N VAL A 160 -15.66 -1.24 9.09
CA VAL A 160 -16.99 -1.35 9.68
C VAL A 160 -17.98 -0.50 8.89
N ILE A 161 -19.17 -1.04 8.67
CA ILE A 161 -20.29 -0.35 8.03
C ILE A 161 -21.50 -0.56 8.92
N ASN A 162 -22.17 0.53 9.27
CA ASN A 162 -23.46 0.51 9.91
C ASN A 162 -24.47 1.15 8.95
N SER A 163 -25.37 0.34 8.39
CA SER A 163 -26.36 0.80 7.43
C SER A 163 -27.52 1.50 8.12
N THR A 164 -28.16 0.85 9.10
CA THR A 164 -29.38 1.39 9.74
C THR A 164 -29.47 1.15 11.25
N ASN A 165 -28.42 0.63 11.87
CA ASN A 165 -28.41 0.27 13.29
C ASN A 165 -28.11 1.51 14.15
N SER A 166 -28.67 1.56 15.37
CA SER A 166 -28.38 2.58 16.38
C SER A 166 -27.21 2.22 17.32
N ASN A 167 -26.65 1.02 17.19
CA ASN A 167 -25.50 0.57 17.96
C ASN A 167 -24.18 0.95 17.27
N ASN A 168 -23.18 1.29 18.08
CA ASN A 168 -21.81 1.44 17.60
C ASN A 168 -21.23 0.06 17.27
N ILE A 169 -20.71 -0.08 16.05
CA ILE A 169 -20.05 -1.30 15.59
C ILE A 169 -18.55 -1.08 15.68
N VAL A 170 -17.87 -1.88 16.51
CA VAL A 170 -16.45 -1.71 16.83
C VAL A 170 -15.65 -2.95 16.45
N LEU A 171 -14.65 -2.76 15.59
CA LEU A 171 -13.65 -3.74 15.23
C LEU A 171 -12.29 -3.28 15.78
N LYS A 172 -11.57 -4.17 16.45
CA LYS A 172 -10.26 -3.86 17.03
C LYS A 172 -9.19 -4.81 16.51
N THR A 173 -8.02 -4.26 16.20
CA THR A 173 -6.87 -5.04 15.70
C THR A 173 -5.57 -4.51 16.27
N SER A 174 -4.68 -5.40 16.72
CA SER A 174 -3.41 -5.01 17.33
C SER A 174 -2.27 -4.96 16.32
N SER A 175 -2.28 -5.86 15.34
CA SER A 175 -1.24 -5.98 14.32
C SER A 175 -1.75 -6.79 13.14
N ALA A 176 -1.18 -6.51 11.97
CA ALA A 176 -1.36 -7.26 10.74
C ALA A 176 -0.07 -7.26 9.91
N ILE A 177 0.13 -8.31 9.12
CA ILE A 177 1.25 -8.47 8.19
C ILE A 177 0.80 -9.24 6.96
N GLY A 178 1.33 -8.86 5.80
CA GLY A 178 1.19 -9.58 4.54
C GLY A 178 2.57 -9.95 4.01
N ILE A 179 2.73 -11.19 3.59
CA ILE A 179 4.01 -11.78 3.21
C ILE A 179 3.83 -12.49 1.87
N VAL A 180 4.79 -12.32 0.96
CA VAL A 180 4.89 -13.15 -0.24
C VAL A 180 5.66 -14.41 0.14
N GLU A 181 5.11 -15.58 -0.16
CA GLU A 181 5.69 -16.88 0.19
C GLU A 181 6.85 -17.23 -0.76
N GLY A 182 8.01 -16.62 -0.52
CA GLY A 182 9.23 -16.79 -1.30
C GLY A 182 9.98 -15.47 -1.50
N ASN A 183 10.92 -15.45 -2.45
CA ASN A 183 11.62 -14.22 -2.81
C ASN A 183 10.79 -13.39 -3.81
N GLY A 184 10.04 -12.41 -3.28
CA GLY A 184 9.27 -11.46 -4.08
C GLY A 184 10.09 -10.37 -4.78
N ASN A 185 11.40 -10.28 -4.54
CA ASN A 185 12.28 -9.27 -5.13
C ASN A 185 12.72 -9.67 -6.55
N THR A 186 11.74 -9.89 -7.43
CA THR A 186 12.02 -10.15 -8.85
C THR A 186 12.05 -8.83 -9.63
N ASN A 187 13.02 -8.71 -10.54
CA ASN A 187 13.07 -7.59 -11.51
C ASN A 187 12.18 -7.84 -12.73
N SER A 188 11.36 -8.91 -12.73
CA SER A 188 10.56 -9.32 -13.89
C SER A 188 9.47 -8.31 -14.28
N LEU A 189 9.04 -7.48 -13.32
CA LEU A 189 7.98 -6.48 -13.47
C LEU A 189 8.46 -5.08 -13.04
N VAL A 190 9.67 -4.69 -13.45
CA VAL A 190 10.25 -3.39 -13.10
C VAL A 190 10.52 -2.57 -14.35
N THR A 191 9.92 -1.39 -14.43
CA THR A 191 10.24 -0.39 -15.46
C THR A 191 11.23 0.61 -14.89
N ARG A 192 12.27 0.96 -15.66
CA ARG A 192 13.24 1.99 -15.28
C ARG A 192 12.97 3.26 -16.09
N ASN A 193 12.88 4.39 -15.40
CA ASN A 193 12.72 5.70 -15.99
C ASN A 193 13.75 6.67 -15.38
N SER A 194 13.95 7.81 -16.04
CA SER A 194 14.87 8.85 -15.57
C SER A 194 14.40 10.22 -16.03
N PHE A 195 14.78 11.26 -15.27
CA PHE A 195 14.52 12.64 -15.61
C PHE A 195 15.68 13.53 -15.16
N SER A 196 15.90 14.63 -15.88
CA SER A 196 16.90 15.64 -15.52
C SER A 196 16.38 17.03 -15.79
N ASN A 197 16.76 18.00 -14.97
CA ASN A 197 16.52 19.40 -15.25
C ASN A 197 17.69 20.27 -14.79
N THR A 198 17.80 21.45 -15.40
CA THR A 198 18.78 22.48 -15.08
C THR A 198 18.06 23.77 -14.75
N LYS A 199 18.44 24.44 -13.66
CA LYS A 199 18.04 25.82 -13.39
C LYS A 199 19.26 26.72 -13.30
N ILE A 200 19.10 27.91 -13.87
CA ILE A 200 20.15 28.92 -14.00
C ILE A 200 20.06 29.89 -12.82
N GLY A 201 21.21 30.35 -12.34
CA GLY A 201 21.27 31.43 -11.37
C GLY A 201 20.72 31.10 -9.96
N ILE A 202 20.88 29.86 -9.50
CA ILE A 202 20.46 29.43 -8.15
C ILE A 202 21.30 30.14 -7.09
N GLY A 203 20.65 30.94 -6.24
CA GLY A 203 21.27 31.73 -5.17
C GLY A 203 21.13 31.09 -3.77
N ASN A 204 21.07 31.93 -2.73
CA ASN A 204 21.03 31.50 -1.32
C ASN A 204 19.67 31.03 -0.80
N THR A 205 18.63 31.11 -1.63
CA THR A 205 17.28 30.63 -1.32
C THR A 205 17.08 29.25 -1.94
N GLU A 206 16.54 28.32 -1.15
CA GLU A 206 16.23 26.97 -1.64
C GLU A 206 15.18 27.03 -2.74
N THR A 207 15.57 26.51 -3.90
CA THR A 207 14.80 26.59 -5.13
C THR A 207 14.52 25.18 -5.62
N SER A 208 13.28 24.91 -6.03
CA SER A 208 12.92 23.63 -6.66
C SER A 208 13.58 23.56 -8.03
N ILE A 209 14.31 22.48 -8.32
CA ILE A 209 14.86 22.21 -9.65
C ILE A 209 13.83 21.44 -10.47
N PHE A 210 13.24 20.39 -9.89
CA PHE A 210 12.05 19.71 -10.41
C PHE A 210 11.41 18.86 -9.31
N SER A 211 10.17 18.40 -9.54
CA SER A 211 9.43 17.53 -8.64
C SER A 211 8.89 16.32 -9.37
N LEU A 212 9.01 15.13 -8.78
CA LEU A 212 8.38 13.91 -9.25
C LEU A 212 7.14 13.62 -8.40
N GLN A 213 5.99 13.46 -9.04
CA GLN A 213 4.75 13.02 -8.41
C GLN A 213 4.45 11.59 -8.82
N ASN A 214 4.27 10.70 -7.85
CA ASN A 214 3.66 9.40 -8.11
C ASN A 214 2.14 9.56 -8.09
N LYS A 215 1.49 9.38 -9.25
CA LYS A 215 0.05 9.67 -9.41
C LYS A 215 -0.79 8.77 -8.51
N SER A 216 -1.89 9.30 -7.94
CA SER A 216 -2.85 8.47 -7.19
C SER A 216 -3.69 7.58 -8.11
N ILE A 217 -3.90 7.99 -9.36
CA ILE A 217 -4.65 7.27 -10.39
C ILE A 217 -3.75 7.10 -11.62
N PHE A 218 -3.72 5.89 -12.17
CA PHE A 218 -3.03 5.57 -13.43
C PHE A 218 -3.92 4.66 -14.28
N GLN A 219 -4.08 4.98 -15.57
CA GLN A 219 -4.94 4.23 -16.49
C GLN A 219 -6.36 3.99 -15.92
N SER A 220 -6.96 5.04 -15.35
CA SER A 220 -8.29 5.02 -14.70
C SER A 220 -8.44 4.05 -13.52
N LYS A 221 -7.32 3.56 -12.96
CA LYS A 221 -7.30 2.68 -11.78
C LYS A 221 -6.54 3.33 -10.64
N LEU A 222 -6.90 2.97 -9.42
CA LEU A 222 -6.12 3.34 -8.24
C LEU A 222 -4.69 2.80 -8.39
N ASN A 223 -3.71 3.69 -8.30
CA ASN A 223 -2.32 3.31 -8.44
C ASN A 223 -1.81 2.65 -7.15
N ARG A 224 -1.11 1.53 -7.30
CA ARG A 224 -0.43 0.78 -6.23
C ARG A 224 1.07 0.60 -6.47
N VAL A 225 1.57 1.11 -7.59
CA VAL A 225 2.96 1.01 -8.01
C VAL A 225 3.78 1.96 -7.15
N ARG A 226 4.75 1.39 -6.44
CA ARG A 226 5.73 2.16 -5.68
C ARG A 226 6.90 2.49 -6.58
N VAL A 227 7.47 3.68 -6.40
CA VAL A 227 8.62 4.12 -7.18
C VAL A 227 9.84 4.20 -6.28
N GLN A 228 10.87 3.41 -6.56
CA GLN A 228 12.11 3.39 -5.80
C GLN A 228 13.19 4.18 -6.53
N LEU A 229 13.82 5.14 -5.85
CA LEU A 229 14.96 5.87 -6.40
C LEU A 229 16.16 4.94 -6.53
N ASP A 230 16.86 5.03 -7.67
CA ASP A 230 17.99 4.15 -7.99
C ASP A 230 19.31 4.91 -7.94
N MET A 231 19.41 6.01 -8.67
CA MET A 231 20.62 6.81 -8.77
C MET A 231 20.26 8.27 -8.92
N ILE A 232 21.05 9.14 -8.31
CA ILE A 232 20.97 10.58 -8.51
C ILE A 232 22.34 11.13 -8.90
N SER A 233 22.35 12.13 -9.77
CA SER A 233 23.55 12.88 -10.13
C SER A 233 23.30 14.36 -10.05
N PHE A 234 24.32 15.09 -9.62
CA PHE A 234 24.27 16.53 -9.42
C PHE A 234 25.44 17.19 -10.13
N LEU A 235 25.21 18.36 -10.72
CA LEU A 235 26.22 19.17 -11.38
C LEU A 235 26.10 20.63 -10.95
N GLY A 236 27.25 21.28 -10.77
CA GLY A 236 27.36 22.72 -10.56
C GLY A 236 28.35 23.34 -11.55
N SER A 237 28.00 24.48 -12.15
CA SER A 237 28.81 25.10 -13.21
C SER A 237 29.88 26.08 -12.72
N ALA A 238 29.78 26.57 -11.48
CA ALA A 238 30.70 27.57 -10.91
C ALA A 238 31.42 27.08 -9.64
N ASN A 239 32.46 27.80 -9.22
CA ASN A 239 33.22 27.53 -7.99
C ASN A 239 32.44 27.89 -6.72
N GLN A 240 31.31 27.22 -6.53
CA GLN A 240 30.30 27.54 -5.55
C GLN A 240 29.97 26.30 -4.71
N ASN A 241 29.77 26.51 -3.42
CA ASN A 241 29.22 25.49 -2.53
C ASN A 241 27.70 25.42 -2.75
N ILE A 242 27.21 24.25 -3.11
CA ILE A 242 25.80 23.97 -3.40
C ILE A 242 25.32 22.92 -2.41
N ILE A 243 24.17 23.18 -1.81
CA ILE A 243 23.43 22.20 -1.02
C ILE A 243 22.26 21.72 -1.86
N PHE A 244 22.20 20.41 -2.08
CA PHE A 244 21.10 19.72 -2.73
C PHE A 244 20.22 19.06 -1.67
N SER A 245 18.91 19.10 -1.85
CA SER A 245 17.98 18.40 -0.97
C SER A 245 16.96 17.59 -1.78
N VAL A 246 16.48 16.50 -1.19
CA VAL A 246 15.27 15.82 -1.63
C VAL A 246 14.22 15.98 -0.53
N VAL A 247 13.10 16.60 -0.86
CA VAL A 247 12.04 16.96 0.10
C VAL A 247 10.74 16.26 -0.29
N LYS A 248 10.20 15.48 0.64
CA LYS A 248 8.95 14.75 0.49
C LYS A 248 7.75 15.64 0.83
N ASN A 249 6.71 15.60 -0.02
CA ASN A 249 5.41 16.25 0.15
C ASN A 249 5.50 17.74 0.50
N THR A 250 6.31 18.48 -0.27
CA THR A 250 6.37 19.94 -0.17
C THR A 250 5.22 20.61 -0.95
N THR A 251 4.81 21.79 -0.50
CA THR A 251 4.00 22.70 -1.29
C THR A 251 4.92 23.57 -2.14
N LEU A 252 4.77 23.48 -3.47
CA LEU A 252 5.54 24.28 -4.43
C LEU A 252 4.93 25.67 -4.62
N GLY A 253 5.76 26.71 -4.58
CA GLY A 253 5.39 28.03 -5.09
C GLY A 253 5.58 28.15 -6.60
N GLY A 254 5.09 29.24 -7.20
CA GLY A 254 5.06 29.42 -8.66
C GLY A 254 3.76 28.90 -9.27
N ALA A 255 3.83 28.39 -10.50
CA ALA A 255 2.70 27.79 -11.21
C ALA A 255 3.04 26.35 -11.62
N PRO A 256 3.19 25.42 -10.65
CA PRO A 256 3.63 24.06 -10.94
C PRO A 256 2.61 23.33 -11.82
N VAL A 257 3.11 22.64 -12.84
CA VAL A 257 2.31 21.82 -13.77
C VAL A 257 2.99 20.44 -13.89
N PHE A 258 2.31 19.41 -13.41
CA PHE A 258 2.80 18.03 -13.51
C PHE A 258 2.45 17.44 -14.87
N ILE A 259 3.47 17.10 -15.65
CA ILE A 259 3.38 16.48 -16.97
C ILE A 259 3.82 15.02 -16.85
N ASP A 260 3.04 14.10 -17.42
CA ASP A 260 3.35 12.67 -17.39
C ASP A 260 4.68 12.36 -18.08
N ILE A 261 5.53 11.57 -17.43
CA ILE A 261 6.72 10.98 -18.08
C ILE A 261 6.29 10.09 -19.25
N SER A 262 5.20 9.34 -19.06
CA SER A 262 4.50 8.60 -20.08
C SER A 262 3.07 8.37 -19.60
N THR A 263 2.09 8.60 -20.47
CA THR A 263 0.67 8.31 -20.16
C THR A 263 0.41 6.80 -20.08
N ASP A 264 1.23 5.99 -20.76
CA ASP A 264 0.98 4.55 -20.94
C ASP A 264 1.85 3.64 -20.09
N THR A 265 3.07 4.09 -19.75
CA THR A 265 4.11 3.21 -19.19
C THR A 265 4.76 3.73 -17.90
N SER A 266 4.36 4.91 -17.41
CA SER A 266 4.90 5.48 -16.17
C SER A 266 3.83 6.02 -15.23
N VAL A 267 3.96 5.67 -13.95
CA VAL A 267 3.11 6.25 -12.90
C VAL A 267 3.59 7.62 -12.42
N ILE A 268 4.72 8.12 -12.94
CA ILE A 268 5.32 9.39 -12.55
C ILE A 268 4.91 10.53 -13.50
N ALA A 269 4.54 11.65 -12.90
CA ALA A 269 4.48 12.96 -13.55
C ALA A 269 5.56 13.88 -12.98
N VAL A 270 6.02 14.85 -13.76
CA VAL A 270 7.11 15.77 -13.41
C VAL A 270 6.68 17.22 -13.53
N ASP A 271 7.08 18.04 -12.57
CA ASP A 271 6.98 19.50 -12.62
C ASP A 271 8.38 20.13 -12.65
N THR A 272 8.55 21.15 -13.48
CA THR A 272 9.77 21.99 -13.53
C THR A 272 9.51 23.46 -13.20
N ASP A 273 8.23 23.86 -13.15
CA ASP A 273 7.81 25.26 -13.03
C ASP A 273 7.72 25.72 -11.57
N GLY A 274 7.67 24.79 -10.60
CA GLY A 274 7.77 25.07 -9.19
C GLY A 274 9.06 25.84 -8.85
N THR A 275 8.95 26.89 -8.04
CA THR A 275 10.07 27.80 -7.72
C THR A 275 10.54 27.67 -6.29
N THR A 276 9.64 27.84 -5.33
CA THR A 276 9.94 27.75 -3.89
C THR A 276 9.35 26.49 -3.27
N LEU A 277 9.86 26.11 -2.12
CA LEU A 277 9.38 24.98 -1.33
C LEU A 277 8.87 25.48 0.01
N ALA A 278 7.73 24.96 0.47
CA ALA A 278 7.22 25.16 1.82
C ALA A 278 6.72 23.84 2.41
N GLY A 279 6.87 23.65 3.73
CA GLY A 279 6.52 22.40 4.40
C GLY A 279 7.29 21.18 3.88
N GLY A 280 6.72 19.99 4.04
CA GLY A 280 7.34 18.73 3.67
C GLY A 280 8.40 18.23 4.67
N ILE A 281 9.02 17.09 4.33
CA ILE A 281 10.06 16.44 5.13
C ILE A 281 11.29 16.24 4.26
N THR A 282 12.42 16.85 4.63
CA THR A 282 13.70 16.60 3.96
C THR A 282 14.17 15.18 4.28
N ILE A 283 14.37 14.38 3.24
CA ILE A 283 14.78 12.97 3.36
C ILE A 283 16.25 12.75 3.01
N LEU A 284 16.84 13.62 2.18
CA LEU A 284 18.25 13.59 1.81
C LEU A 284 18.79 15.00 1.67
N THR A 285 20.05 15.18 2.06
CA THR A 285 20.81 16.42 1.84
C THR A 285 22.22 16.05 1.40
N PHE A 286 22.72 16.73 0.36
CA PHE A 286 24.08 16.57 -0.15
C PHE A 286 24.76 17.93 -0.25
N ALA A 287 26.03 18.00 0.16
CA ALA A 287 26.88 19.16 -0.06
C ALA A 287 27.85 18.88 -1.20
N PHE A 288 28.01 19.84 -2.10
CA PHE A 288 28.86 19.74 -3.28
C PHE A 288 29.58 21.06 -3.50
N ASN A 289 30.85 21.02 -3.87
CA ASN A 289 31.60 22.20 -4.31
C ASN A 289 31.84 22.07 -5.82
N GLY A 290 31.32 23.03 -6.59
CA GLY A 290 31.56 23.09 -8.03
C GLY A 290 32.89 23.76 -8.38
N PRO A 291 33.25 23.82 -9.68
CA PRO A 291 32.55 23.20 -10.79
C PRO A 291 32.78 21.68 -10.84
N GLY A 292 31.79 20.91 -11.28
CA GLY A 292 31.96 19.46 -11.47
C GLY A 292 30.65 18.69 -11.39
N SER A 293 30.78 17.37 -11.25
CA SER A 293 29.64 16.45 -11.14
C SER A 293 29.91 15.32 -10.15
N THR A 294 28.87 14.87 -9.45
CA THR A 294 28.90 13.68 -8.59
C THR A 294 27.69 12.80 -8.88
N GLN A 295 27.85 11.49 -8.75
CA GLN A 295 26.78 10.49 -8.86
C GLN A 295 26.71 9.70 -7.56
N VAL A 296 25.49 9.44 -7.09
CA VAL A 296 25.23 8.71 -5.84
C VAL A 296 24.22 7.61 -6.13
N PRO A 297 24.63 6.32 -6.04
CA PRO A 297 23.70 5.20 -5.98
C PRO A 297 22.85 5.29 -4.71
N LEU A 298 21.53 5.08 -4.84
CA LEU A 298 20.55 5.18 -3.75
C LEU A 298 19.87 3.84 -3.42
N GLN A 299 20.27 2.76 -4.10
CA GLN A 299 19.62 1.44 -4.03
C GLN A 299 19.55 0.90 -2.59
N ASP A 300 20.62 1.07 -1.81
CA ASP A 300 20.72 0.58 -0.42
C ASP A 300 19.90 1.42 0.56
N LEU A 301 19.44 2.61 0.17
CA LEU A 301 18.67 3.50 1.04
C LEU A 301 17.16 3.21 1.01
N ASP A 302 16.70 2.36 0.08
CA ASP A 302 15.29 1.98 -0.15
C ASP A 302 14.29 3.17 -0.11
N ILE A 303 14.69 4.26 -0.76
CA ILE A 303 13.89 5.48 -0.79
C ILE A 303 12.77 5.33 -1.81
N GLN A 304 11.52 5.33 -1.33
CA GLN A 304 10.33 5.06 -2.14
C GLN A 304 9.35 6.24 -2.13
N ILE A 305 8.79 6.55 -3.31
CA ILE A 305 7.66 7.45 -3.53
C ILE A 305 6.39 6.59 -3.64
N ASN A 306 5.48 6.69 -2.68
CA ASN A 306 4.19 5.99 -2.74
C ASN A 306 3.19 6.77 -3.60
N PRO A 307 2.14 6.10 -4.12
CA PRO A 307 1.06 6.79 -4.83
C PRO A 307 0.50 7.97 -4.03
N GLY A 308 0.33 9.11 -4.70
CA GLY A 308 -0.08 10.38 -4.12
C GLY A 308 1.04 11.23 -3.51
N GLU A 309 2.25 10.69 -3.35
CA GLU A 309 3.39 11.42 -2.80
C GLU A 309 4.17 12.19 -3.89
N ILE A 310 4.80 13.29 -3.47
CA ILE A 310 5.63 14.14 -4.31
C ILE A 310 7.01 14.23 -3.70
N PHE A 311 8.06 14.02 -4.50
CA PHE A 311 9.43 14.26 -4.11
C PHE A 311 9.99 15.42 -4.92
N THR A 312 10.42 16.47 -4.24
CA THR A 312 11.02 17.65 -4.86
C THR A 312 12.53 17.63 -4.70
N PHE A 313 13.23 17.81 -5.80
CA PHE A 313 14.67 17.93 -5.86
C PHE A 313 15.01 19.41 -5.91
N SER A 314 15.65 19.91 -4.86
CA SER A 314 15.95 21.33 -4.67
C SER A 314 17.44 21.58 -4.52
N ALA A 315 17.84 22.83 -4.73
CA ALA A 315 19.20 23.29 -4.46
C ALA A 315 19.23 24.73 -3.94
N LYS A 316 20.31 25.05 -3.23
CA LYS A 316 20.74 26.43 -2.93
C LYS A 316 22.25 26.53 -2.97
N SER A 317 22.76 27.67 -3.41
CA SER A 317 24.17 28.04 -3.27
C SER A 317 24.40 28.76 -1.94
N THR A 318 25.56 28.58 -1.30
CA THR A 318 25.82 29.22 0.00
C THR A 318 26.45 30.61 -0.08
N SER A 319 26.81 31.10 -1.27
CA SER A 319 27.46 32.42 -1.40
C SER A 319 26.95 33.25 -2.60
N ALA A 320 27.18 32.81 -3.82
CA ALA A 320 26.81 33.50 -5.07
C ALA A 320 26.02 32.60 -6.01
N THR A 321 25.40 33.15 -7.05
CA THR A 321 24.57 32.38 -7.97
C THR A 321 25.37 31.39 -8.81
N THR A 322 24.79 30.23 -9.10
CA THR A 322 25.37 29.20 -9.96
C THR A 322 24.28 28.45 -10.70
N ASP A 323 24.61 27.85 -11.84
CA ASP A 323 23.70 26.95 -12.52
C ASP A 323 23.84 25.57 -11.90
N VAL A 324 22.69 24.90 -11.77
CA VAL A 324 22.58 23.62 -11.09
C VAL A 324 21.78 22.66 -11.95
N SER A 325 22.32 21.46 -12.16
CA SER A 325 21.60 20.37 -12.83
C SER A 325 21.46 19.18 -11.91
N ILE A 326 20.29 18.56 -11.91
CA ILE A 326 20.01 17.31 -11.21
C ILE A 326 19.46 16.32 -12.22
N ALA A 327 19.95 15.08 -12.20
CA ALA A 327 19.34 13.96 -12.92
C ALA A 327 19.08 12.81 -11.94
N VAL A 328 17.93 12.16 -12.08
CA VAL A 328 17.53 11.04 -11.22
C VAL A 328 17.00 9.90 -12.08
N SER A 329 17.35 8.67 -11.69
CA SER A 329 16.81 7.43 -12.22
C SER A 329 16.05 6.69 -11.13
N TRP A 330 14.95 6.02 -11.52
CA TRP A 330 14.13 5.25 -10.60
C TRP A 330 13.60 3.96 -11.23
N LYS A 331 13.11 3.08 -10.36
CA LYS A 331 12.43 1.83 -10.68
C LYS A 331 10.96 1.93 -10.27
N GLU A 332 10.06 1.62 -11.19
CA GLU A 332 8.64 1.47 -10.91
C GLU A 332 8.35 0.00 -10.61
N LEU A 333 7.88 -0.27 -9.40
CA LEU A 333 7.74 -1.61 -8.83
C LEU A 333 6.29 -2.10 -9.04
N TRP A 334 6.00 -2.61 -10.25
CA TRP A 334 4.67 -3.09 -10.67
C TRP A 334 4.25 -4.38 -9.97
#